data_AF-A0A2D4JPV9-F1
#
_entry.id   AF-A0A2D4JPV9-F1
#
_cell.length_a   1.000
_cell.length_b   1.000
_cell.length_c   1.000
_cell.angle_alpha   90.00
_cell.angle_beta   90.00
_cell.angle_gamma   90.00
#
_symmetry.space_group_name_H-M   'P 1'
#
loop_
_entity.id
_entity.type
_entity.pdbx_description
1 polymer ?
#
loop_
_entity_poly.entity_id
_entity_poly.type
_entity_poly.pdbx_seq_one_letter_code
_entity_poly.pdbx_strand_id
1 'polypeptide(L)'
;VVERFWMQSNAVIVVLAGFGFSLLFFVGEIFIGNSRMIYSLEWLLAAVLVTAQIYSNYSVCDQSNNKVVDRFAMNLLSSMPPDAIILLRGDLPGNSLRYMHHCEGIRPDITLVDQEMMTYHWYLPKLAKHLPGVTFPGDRWNPVEGPLPDGTITFNLHHFLKVNRHKDTFVCIGLHEGDPTWKKDYSLWPWGSCDKLVSSKVPFDPEMWVERTQNLYNWTEEYGRFDSSSWELVANEEMWQARMKTAFFLFDLAETSSTFVQEKVKLYTLAYKLYKEIVNTHKNHPVNWHKNYAIAC
;
A
#
# COMPACT_ATOMS: atom_id res chain seq x y z
N VAL A 1 -13.46 -0.21 7.16
CA VAL A 1 -12.92 0.99 6.47
C VAL A 1 -13.52 2.29 7.02
N VAL A 2 -14.83 2.39 7.26
CA VAL A 2 -15.50 3.66 7.65
C VAL A 2 -15.11 4.20 9.03
N GLU A 3 -14.80 3.34 10.01
CA GLU A 3 -14.40 3.77 11.37
C GLU A 3 -13.10 4.61 11.38
N ARG A 4 -12.26 4.49 10.35
CA ARG A 4 -10.92 5.12 10.29
C ARG A 4 -10.95 6.62 9.99
N PHE A 5 -12.12 7.18 9.64
CA PHE A 5 -12.27 8.58 9.23
C PHE A 5 -12.98 9.47 10.26
N TRP A 6 -13.19 8.99 11.48
CA TRP A 6 -13.97 9.70 12.50
C TRP A 6 -13.20 10.80 13.25
N MET A 7 -11.92 11.02 12.93
CA MET A 7 -11.11 12.04 13.60
C MET A 7 -11.73 13.45 13.52
N GLN A 8 -12.33 13.80 12.37
CA GLN A 8 -13.00 15.10 12.20
C GLN A 8 -14.22 15.24 13.11
N SER A 9 -15.08 14.22 13.18
CA SER A 9 -16.25 14.23 14.06
C SER A 9 -15.85 14.24 15.54
N ASN A 10 -14.82 13.47 15.90
CA ASN A 10 -14.29 13.44 17.26
C ASN A 10 -13.75 14.81 17.68
N ALA A 11 -13.07 15.54 16.79
CA ALA A 11 -12.60 16.90 17.07
C ALA A 11 -13.77 17.84 17.41
N VAL A 12 -14.88 17.76 16.67
CA VAL A 12 -16.09 18.55 16.95
C VAL A 12 -16.65 18.19 18.33
N ILE A 13 -16.76 16.90 18.66
CA ILE A 13 -17.27 16.44 19.96
C ILE A 13 -16.38 16.93 21.11
N VAL A 14 -15.06 16.86 20.97
CA VAL A 14 -14.10 17.34 21.99
C VAL A 14 -14.27 18.84 22.23
N VAL A 15 -14.42 19.63 21.17
CA VAL A 15 -14.67 21.08 21.28
C VAL A 15 -15.99 21.35 22.00
N LEU A 16 -17.07 20.67 21.61
CA LEU A 16 -18.39 20.82 22.26
C LEU A 16 -18.37 20.38 23.73
N ALA A 17 -17.63 19.31 24.06
CA ALA A 17 -17.45 18.85 25.42
C ALA A 17 -16.73 19.91 26.28
N GLY A 18 -15.69 20.55 25.75
CA GLY A 18 -15.00 21.65 26.41
C GLY A 18 -15.91 22.86 26.65
N PHE A 19 -16.71 23.27 25.64
CA PHE A 19 -17.70 24.33 25.81
C PHE A 19 -18.78 23.98 26.84
N GLY A 20 -19.31 22.75 26.79
CA GLY A 20 -20.29 22.27 27.76
C GLY A 20 -19.73 22.27 29.18
N PHE A 21 -18.47 21.83 29.35
CA PHE A 21 -17.78 21.86 30.63
C PHE A 21 -17.66 23.29 31.17
N SER A 22 -17.20 24.25 30.36
CA SER A 22 -17.06 25.64 30.81
C SER A 22 -18.42 26.30 31.10
N LEU A 23 -19.44 26.01 30.28
CA LEU A 23 -20.80 26.51 30.52
C LEU A 23 -21.37 26.03 31.87
N LEU A 24 -21.10 24.77 32.26
CA LEU A 24 -21.53 24.24 33.56
C LEU A 24 -20.90 25.01 34.73
N PHE A 25 -19.61 25.33 34.64
CA PHE A 25 -18.92 26.12 35.67
C PHE A 25 -19.39 27.58 35.69
N PHE A 26 -19.65 28.18 34.52
CA PHE A 26 -20.25 29.52 34.42
C PHE A 26 -21.64 29.58 35.07
N VAL A 27 -22.50 28.60 34.82
CA VAL A 27 -23.82 28.51 35.47
C VAL A 27 -23.65 28.32 36.98
N GLY A 28 -22.71 27.48 37.42
CA GLY A 28 -22.39 27.31 38.84
C GLY A 28 -21.90 28.59 39.52
N GLU A 29 -21.15 29.42 38.80
CA GLU A 29 -20.69 30.74 39.26
C GLU A 29 -21.86 31.67 39.59
N ILE A 30 -22.86 31.73 38.71
CA ILE A 30 -24.06 32.55 38.90
C ILE A 30 -24.80 32.18 40.20
N PHE A 31 -24.86 30.89 40.56
CA PHE A 31 -25.58 30.42 41.75
C PHE A 31 -24.81 30.59 43.06
N ILE A 32 -23.48 30.42 43.05
CA ILE A 32 -22.65 30.35 44.27
C ILE A 32 -21.99 31.70 44.60
N GLY A 33 -21.75 32.58 43.60
CA GLY A 33 -21.26 33.94 43.80
C GLY A 33 -19.77 34.10 44.13
N ASN A 34 -18.98 33.01 44.13
CA ASN A 34 -17.53 33.04 44.40
C ASN A 34 -16.70 32.67 43.16
N SER A 35 -16.50 33.66 42.28
CA SER A 35 -15.87 33.51 40.96
C SER A 35 -14.46 32.91 40.99
N ARG A 36 -13.60 33.37 41.91
CA ARG A 36 -12.20 32.92 41.97
C ARG A 36 -12.05 31.45 42.34
N MET A 37 -12.86 30.98 43.29
CA MET A 37 -12.83 29.59 43.73
C MET A 37 -13.34 28.65 42.63
N ILE A 38 -14.42 29.05 41.95
CA ILE A 38 -15.06 28.24 40.90
C ILE A 38 -14.14 28.14 39.69
N TYR A 39 -13.51 29.24 39.29
CA TYR A 39 -12.51 29.23 38.22
C TYR A 39 -11.31 28.35 38.57
N SER A 40 -10.80 28.42 39.81
CA SER A 40 -9.69 27.55 40.25
C SER A 40 -10.07 26.07 40.24
N LEU A 41 -11.32 25.76 40.61
CA LEU A 41 -11.87 24.40 40.59
C LEU A 41 -12.08 23.89 39.15
N GLU A 42 -12.57 24.74 38.24
CA GLU A 42 -12.74 24.44 36.82
C GLU A 42 -11.40 23.98 36.22
N TRP A 43 -10.35 24.78 36.38
CA TRP A 43 -9.02 24.46 35.87
C TRP A 43 -8.42 23.24 36.51
N LEU A 44 -8.56 23.08 37.84
CA LEU A 44 -8.08 21.90 38.54
C LEU A 44 -8.77 20.64 38.01
N LEU A 45 -10.09 20.67 37.87
CA LEU A 45 -10.85 19.53 37.38
C LEU A 45 -10.52 19.23 35.91
N ALA A 46 -10.41 20.27 35.06
CA ALA A 46 -9.98 20.10 33.68
C ALA A 46 -8.60 19.45 33.59
N ALA A 47 -7.62 19.92 34.36
CA ALA A 47 -6.29 19.35 34.41
C ALA A 47 -6.29 17.89 34.89
N VAL A 48 -7.08 17.57 35.92
CA VAL A 48 -7.24 16.19 36.41
C VAL A 48 -7.86 15.30 35.34
N LEU A 49 -8.93 15.75 34.67
CA LEU A 49 -9.60 14.97 33.61
C LEU A 49 -8.67 14.69 32.44
N VAL A 50 -7.96 15.71 31.95
CA VAL A 50 -6.99 15.56 30.86
C VAL A 50 -5.85 14.62 31.26
N THR A 51 -5.29 14.80 32.46
CA THR A 51 -4.19 13.95 32.96
C THR A 51 -4.64 12.50 33.13
N ALA A 52 -5.85 12.27 33.67
CA ALA A 52 -6.41 10.93 33.80
C ALA A 52 -6.62 10.27 32.44
N GLN A 53 -7.15 11.01 31.44
CA GLN A 53 -7.30 10.49 30.09
C GLN A 53 -5.96 10.13 29.44
N ILE A 54 -4.94 10.98 29.58
CA ILE A 54 -3.60 10.67 29.07
C ILE A 54 -3.07 9.42 29.75
N TYR A 55 -3.08 9.37 31.09
CA TYR A 55 -2.52 8.24 31.84
C TYR A 55 -3.22 6.92 31.52
N SER A 56 -4.55 6.90 31.48
CA SER A 56 -5.33 5.69 31.22
C SER A 56 -5.18 5.16 29.79
N ASN A 57 -4.95 6.05 28.81
CA ASN A 57 -4.86 5.65 27.40
C ASN A 57 -3.42 5.59 26.86
N TYR A 58 -2.42 6.05 27.63
CA TYR A 58 -1.04 6.16 27.16
C TYR A 58 -0.51 4.84 26.58
N SER A 59 -0.66 3.73 27.29
CA SER A 59 -0.13 2.43 26.86
C SER A 59 -0.76 1.89 25.57
N VAL A 60 -2.03 2.25 25.31
CA VAL A 60 -2.75 1.85 24.09
C VAL A 60 -2.37 2.77 22.92
N CYS A 61 -2.16 4.05 23.19
CA CYS A 61 -1.79 5.05 22.19
C CYS A 61 -0.27 5.12 21.93
N ASP A 62 0.57 4.49 22.75
CA ASP A 62 2.01 4.48 22.57
C ASP A 62 2.39 3.62 21.35
N GLN A 63 2.72 4.30 20.26
CA GLN A 63 3.18 3.72 19.01
C GLN A 63 4.68 3.93 18.78
N SER A 64 5.45 4.28 19.82
CA SER A 64 6.89 4.61 19.71
C SER A 64 7.73 3.50 19.08
N ASN A 65 7.36 2.24 19.30
CA ASN A 65 8.04 1.06 18.76
C ASN A 65 7.34 0.45 17.54
N ASN A 66 6.25 1.06 17.06
CA ASN A 66 5.54 0.53 15.91
C ASN A 66 6.24 0.95 14.61
N LYS A 67 6.95 -0.01 14.02
CA LYS A 67 7.72 0.14 12.79
C LYS A 67 7.28 -0.82 11.69
N VAL A 68 6.07 -1.35 11.78
CA VAL A 68 5.57 -2.37 10.82
C VAL A 68 5.41 -1.74 9.43
N VAL A 69 4.69 -0.63 9.34
CA VAL A 69 4.46 0.09 8.06
C VAL A 69 5.78 0.68 7.53
N ASP A 70 6.65 1.17 8.42
CA ASP A 70 7.99 1.65 8.07
C ASP A 70 8.81 0.55 7.39
N ARG A 71 8.86 -0.65 8.00
CA ARG A 71 9.57 -1.81 7.44
C ARG A 71 8.92 -2.32 6.15
N PHE A 72 7.59 -2.21 6.02
CA PHE A 72 6.88 -2.56 4.79
C PHE A 72 7.39 -1.68 3.64
N ALA A 73 7.34 -0.36 3.81
CA ALA A 73 7.82 0.58 2.81
C ALA A 73 9.31 0.38 2.50
N MET A 74 10.15 0.20 3.52
CA MET A 74 11.58 0.00 3.33
C MET A 74 11.89 -1.27 2.52
N ASN A 75 11.17 -2.38 2.77
CA ASN A 75 11.33 -3.62 2.01
C ASN A 75 10.92 -3.43 0.55
N LEU A 76 9.80 -2.76 0.28
CA LEU A 76 9.35 -2.48 -1.08
C LEU A 76 10.34 -1.57 -1.82
N LEU A 77 10.76 -0.45 -1.22
CA LEU A 77 11.68 0.49 -1.86
C LEU A 77 13.07 -0.14 -2.08
N SER A 78 13.57 -0.91 -1.11
CA SER A 78 14.90 -1.52 -1.21
C SER A 78 14.96 -2.64 -2.24
N SER A 79 13.84 -3.29 -2.55
CA SER A 79 13.81 -4.37 -3.55
C SER A 79 13.77 -3.86 -5.00
N MET A 80 13.50 -2.57 -5.23
CA MET A 80 13.34 -2.04 -6.60
C MET A 80 14.69 -1.90 -7.32
N PRO A 81 14.77 -2.18 -8.63
CA PRO A 81 15.97 -1.87 -9.39
C PRO A 81 16.21 -0.35 -9.45
N PRO A 82 17.42 0.10 -9.82
CA PRO A 82 17.71 1.52 -9.97
C PRO A 82 16.79 2.20 -10.98
N ASP A 83 16.40 3.44 -10.71
CA ASP A 83 15.67 4.32 -11.64
C ASP A 83 14.25 3.81 -12.05
N ALA A 84 13.67 2.91 -11.25
CA ALA A 84 12.36 2.31 -11.49
C ALA A 84 11.19 3.29 -11.30
N ILE A 85 10.08 3.05 -12.01
CA ILE A 85 8.78 3.69 -11.80
C ILE A 85 7.92 2.76 -10.95
N ILE A 86 7.31 3.29 -9.89
CA ILE A 86 6.34 2.56 -9.07
C ILE A 86 4.98 3.23 -9.18
N LEU A 87 4.02 2.50 -9.72
CA LEU A 87 2.62 2.88 -9.79
C LEU A 87 1.93 2.50 -8.47
N LEU A 88 1.60 3.51 -7.66
CA LEU A 88 0.99 3.36 -6.34
C LEU A 88 -0.53 3.19 -6.45
N ARG A 89 -1.10 2.28 -5.65
CA ARG A 89 -2.54 2.05 -5.54
C ARG A 89 -2.97 1.97 -4.07
N GLY A 90 -4.00 2.72 -3.71
CA GLY A 90 -4.54 2.74 -2.35
C GLY A 90 -3.60 3.34 -1.29
N ASP A 91 -4.13 3.43 -0.08
CA ASP A 91 -3.53 4.20 1.01
C ASP A 91 -2.23 3.62 1.56
N LEU A 92 -2.11 2.28 1.65
CA LEU A 92 -0.95 1.66 2.27
C LEU A 92 0.34 1.96 1.49
N PRO A 93 0.50 1.55 0.21
CA PRO A 93 1.73 1.85 -0.50
C PRO A 93 1.78 3.35 -0.84
N GLY A 94 0.63 3.99 -1.09
CA GLY A 94 0.52 5.41 -1.37
C GLY A 94 1.17 6.28 -0.30
N ASN A 95 0.75 6.13 0.96
CA ASN A 95 1.24 6.97 2.05
C ASN A 95 2.61 6.52 2.55
N SER A 96 2.82 5.21 2.72
CA SER A 96 4.05 4.69 3.33
C SER A 96 5.28 4.89 2.45
N LEU A 97 5.19 4.61 1.14
CA LEU A 97 6.32 4.81 0.23
C LEU A 97 6.58 6.30 0.01
N ARG A 98 5.54 7.14 -0.11
CA ARG A 98 5.73 8.59 -0.27
C ARG A 98 6.40 9.22 0.94
N TYR A 99 6.03 8.81 2.16
CA TYR A 99 6.68 9.29 3.38
C TYR A 99 8.17 8.92 3.37
N MET A 100 8.49 7.64 3.19
CA MET A 100 9.89 7.18 3.18
C MET A 100 10.71 7.83 2.06
N HIS A 101 10.13 8.00 0.88
CA HIS A 101 10.84 8.54 -0.27
C HIS A 101 11.01 10.07 -0.20
N HIS A 102 9.94 10.82 0.07
CA HIS A 102 9.98 12.28 0.01
C HIS A 102 10.34 12.94 1.35
N CYS A 103 9.97 12.36 2.49
CA CYS A 103 10.29 12.93 3.81
C CYS A 103 11.63 12.40 4.33
N GLU A 104 11.85 11.08 4.25
CA GLU A 104 13.08 10.44 4.77
C GLU A 104 14.20 10.33 3.72
N GLY A 105 13.93 10.68 2.45
CA GLY A 105 14.93 10.69 1.39
C GLY A 105 15.40 9.31 0.95
N ILE A 106 14.62 8.26 1.19
CA ILE A 106 14.96 6.89 0.83
C ILE A 106 14.77 6.66 -0.67
N ARG A 107 15.81 6.11 -1.32
CA ARG A 107 15.81 5.78 -2.76
C ARG A 107 15.37 6.99 -3.61
N PRO A 108 16.12 8.11 -3.63
CA PRO A 108 15.73 9.27 -4.44
C PRO A 108 15.79 9.02 -5.96
N ASP A 109 16.34 7.88 -6.38
CA ASP A 109 16.46 7.46 -7.78
C ASP A 109 15.16 6.90 -8.37
N ILE A 110 14.25 6.35 -7.57
CA ILE A 110 12.99 5.80 -8.06
C ILE A 110 11.92 6.89 -8.18
N THR A 111 10.93 6.66 -9.05
CA THR A 111 9.83 7.60 -9.26
C THR A 111 8.51 6.98 -8.82
N LEU A 112 7.84 7.64 -7.86
CA LEU A 112 6.53 7.23 -7.37
C LEU A 112 5.42 7.97 -8.15
N VAL A 113 4.48 7.22 -8.73
CA VAL A 113 3.36 7.79 -9.48
C VAL A 113 2.05 7.19 -8.98
N ASP A 114 1.11 8.03 -8.56
CA ASP A 114 -0.14 7.59 -7.98
C ASP A 114 -1.20 7.32 -9.07
N GLN A 115 -1.64 6.06 -9.17
CA GLN A 115 -2.57 5.61 -10.21
C GLN A 115 -3.92 6.29 -10.11
N GLU A 116 -4.45 6.43 -8.89
CA GLU A 116 -5.76 6.99 -8.64
C GLU A 116 -5.73 8.50 -8.87
N MET A 117 -4.65 9.15 -8.44
CA MET A 117 -4.51 10.59 -8.59
C MET A 117 -4.37 11.02 -10.06
N MET A 118 -3.74 10.20 -10.91
CA MET A 118 -3.64 10.46 -12.36
C MET A 118 -4.99 10.56 -13.08
N THR A 119 -6.08 10.09 -12.46
CA THR A 119 -7.43 10.23 -13.01
C THR A 119 -8.04 11.62 -12.80
N TYR A 120 -7.45 12.47 -11.94
CA TYR A 120 -7.93 13.82 -11.68
C TYR A 120 -7.24 14.87 -12.55
N HIS A 121 -8.03 15.83 -13.05
CA HIS A 121 -7.58 16.91 -13.94
C HIS A 121 -6.46 17.79 -13.36
N TRP A 122 -6.30 17.84 -12.04
CA TRP A 122 -5.34 18.71 -11.37
C TRP A 122 -4.00 18.03 -11.10
N TYR A 123 -3.91 16.70 -11.18
CA TYR A 123 -2.75 15.97 -10.68
C TYR A 123 -1.54 16.12 -11.58
N LEU A 124 -1.64 15.68 -12.85
CA LEU A 124 -0.51 15.74 -13.77
C LEU A 124 -0.04 17.15 -14.07
N PRO A 125 -0.91 18.15 -14.28
CA PRO A 125 -0.46 19.54 -14.46
C PRO A 125 0.37 20.09 -13.28
N LYS A 126 0.14 19.58 -12.06
CA LYS A 126 0.87 20.00 -10.87
C LYS A 126 2.11 19.15 -10.61
N LEU A 127 1.99 17.83 -10.70
CA LEU A 127 3.02 16.90 -10.22
C LEU A 127 3.97 16.40 -11.31
N ALA A 128 3.57 16.35 -12.58
CA ALA A 128 4.41 15.79 -13.64
C ALA A 128 5.78 16.47 -13.73
N LYS A 129 5.84 17.80 -13.52
CA LYS A 129 7.09 18.58 -13.49
C LYS A 129 8.05 18.19 -12.35
N HIS A 130 7.56 17.49 -11.34
CA HIS A 130 8.33 17.01 -10.19
C HIS A 130 8.70 15.52 -10.29
N LEU A 131 8.39 14.87 -11.42
CA LEU A 131 8.67 13.45 -11.67
C LEU A 131 9.67 13.32 -12.84
N PRO A 132 10.97 13.65 -12.63
CA PRO A 132 11.95 13.65 -13.70
C PRO A 132 12.12 12.25 -14.30
N GLY A 133 12.28 12.19 -15.62
CA GLY A 133 12.49 10.93 -16.35
C GLY A 133 11.21 10.11 -16.60
N VAL A 134 10.04 10.59 -16.18
CA VAL A 134 8.73 10.02 -16.52
C VAL A 134 8.02 10.94 -17.51
N THR A 135 7.57 10.35 -18.62
CA THR A 135 6.84 11.05 -19.68
C THR A 135 5.35 10.70 -19.59
N PHE A 136 4.49 11.70 -19.47
CA PHE A 136 3.04 11.53 -19.50
C PHE A 136 2.52 11.88 -20.90
N PRO A 137 1.84 10.96 -21.62
CA PRO A 137 1.37 11.20 -22.99
C PRO A 137 0.10 12.06 -23.10
N GLY A 138 -0.33 12.68 -21.99
CA GLY A 138 -1.47 13.59 -21.92
C GLY A 138 -1.61 14.17 -20.51
N ASP A 139 -2.72 14.86 -20.28
CA ASP A 139 -3.01 15.60 -19.05
C ASP A 139 -3.76 14.77 -18.00
N ARG A 140 -4.32 13.63 -18.39
CA ARG A 140 -5.14 12.79 -17.51
C ARG A 140 -5.16 11.33 -17.95
N TRP A 141 -5.05 10.39 -17.00
CA TRP A 141 -5.27 8.98 -17.28
C TRP A 141 -6.77 8.72 -17.52
N ASN A 142 -7.10 8.18 -18.70
CA ASN A 142 -8.38 7.57 -19.01
C ASN A 142 -8.18 6.32 -19.90
N PRO A 143 -8.94 5.22 -19.71
CA PRO A 143 -8.87 4.05 -20.58
C PRO A 143 -9.11 4.37 -22.07
N VAL A 144 -9.89 5.42 -22.36
CA VAL A 144 -10.14 5.93 -23.70
C VAL A 144 -9.27 7.16 -23.95
N GLU A 145 -8.46 7.09 -25.00
CA GLU A 145 -7.62 8.21 -25.42
C GLU A 145 -8.40 9.20 -26.29
N GLY A 146 -8.05 10.47 -26.16
CA GLY A 146 -8.56 11.53 -27.01
C GLY A 146 -8.70 12.86 -26.28
N PRO A 147 -9.06 13.92 -27.01
CA PRO A 147 -9.42 15.18 -26.40
C PRO A 147 -10.80 15.06 -25.74
N LEU A 148 -10.90 15.49 -24.48
CA LEU A 148 -12.17 15.73 -23.82
C LEU A 148 -12.78 17.07 -24.27
N PRO A 149 -14.10 17.30 -24.06
CA PRO A 149 -14.75 18.55 -24.45
C PRO A 149 -14.15 19.82 -23.83
N ASP A 150 -13.45 19.69 -22.70
CA ASP A 150 -12.75 20.78 -22.01
C ASP A 150 -11.33 21.02 -22.53
N GLY A 151 -10.89 20.28 -23.56
CA GLY A 151 -9.54 20.36 -24.14
C GLY A 151 -8.50 19.47 -23.46
N THR A 152 -8.85 18.78 -22.37
CA THR A 152 -7.94 17.84 -21.68
C THR A 152 -7.57 16.69 -22.60
N ILE A 153 -6.27 16.41 -22.76
CA ILE A 153 -5.80 15.25 -23.54
C ILE A 153 -5.70 14.04 -22.62
N THR A 154 -6.41 12.96 -22.93
CA THR A 154 -6.32 11.73 -22.15
C THR A 154 -5.35 10.71 -22.75
N PHE A 155 -4.75 9.89 -21.88
CA PHE A 155 -3.96 8.73 -22.27
C PHE A 155 -4.32 7.51 -21.42
N ASN A 156 -4.07 6.32 -21.97
CA ASN A 156 -4.27 5.06 -21.25
C ASN A 156 -2.95 4.46 -20.75
N LEU A 157 -3.03 3.40 -19.94
CA LEU A 157 -1.86 2.75 -19.36
C LEU A 157 -0.95 2.14 -20.42
N HIS A 158 -1.50 1.56 -21.50
CA HIS A 158 -0.69 1.01 -22.59
C HIS A 158 0.23 2.08 -23.21
N HIS A 159 -0.30 3.27 -23.49
CA HIS A 159 0.46 4.37 -24.04
C HIS A 159 1.50 4.90 -23.05
N PHE A 160 1.13 5.04 -21.76
CA PHE A 160 2.06 5.40 -20.70
C PHE A 160 3.27 4.45 -20.64
N LEU A 161 3.05 3.13 -20.68
CA LEU A 161 4.12 2.14 -20.67
C LEU A 161 4.96 2.20 -21.94
N LYS A 162 4.33 2.43 -23.10
CA LYS A 162 5.02 2.55 -24.39
C LYS A 162 6.01 3.73 -24.41
N VAL A 163 5.63 4.89 -23.88
CA VAL A 163 6.50 6.08 -23.86
C VAL A 163 7.58 5.99 -22.78
N ASN A 164 7.35 5.23 -21.70
CA ASN A 164 8.30 5.03 -20.60
C ASN A 164 9.06 3.70 -20.65
N ARG A 165 9.15 3.05 -21.82
CA ARG A 165 9.80 1.74 -22.00
C ARG A 165 11.28 1.67 -21.60
N HIS A 166 11.93 2.81 -21.42
CA HIS A 166 13.33 2.93 -20.98
C HIS A 166 13.49 2.69 -19.47
N LYS A 167 12.40 2.73 -18.70
CA LYS A 167 12.39 2.46 -17.26
C LYS A 167 11.59 1.20 -16.94
N ASP A 168 12.07 0.45 -15.96
CA ASP A 168 11.28 -0.65 -15.40
C ASP A 168 10.09 -0.07 -14.61
N THR A 169 8.88 -0.54 -14.91
CA THR A 169 7.65 -0.09 -14.24
C THR A 169 7.08 -1.21 -13.38
N PHE A 170 6.76 -0.89 -12.13
CA PHE A 170 6.19 -1.79 -11.14
C PHE A 170 4.86 -1.25 -10.63
N VAL A 171 4.00 -2.15 -10.16
CA VAL A 171 2.70 -1.83 -9.56
C VAL A 171 2.65 -2.50 -8.20
N CYS A 172 2.39 -1.74 -7.13
CA CYS A 172 2.36 -2.30 -5.78
C CYS A 172 0.92 -2.44 -5.29
N ILE A 173 0.56 -3.64 -4.84
CA ILE A 173 -0.82 -3.98 -4.43
C ILE A 173 -1.81 -3.84 -5.61
N GLY A 174 -1.29 -4.14 -6.82
CA GLY A 174 -2.07 -4.29 -8.04
C GLY A 174 -2.31 -3.01 -8.85
N LEU A 175 -2.92 -3.21 -10.01
CA LEU A 175 -3.30 -2.16 -10.96
C LEU A 175 -4.74 -1.73 -10.79
N HIS A 176 -5.03 -0.46 -11.10
CA HIS A 176 -6.40 0.01 -11.24
C HIS A 176 -7.16 -0.81 -12.31
N GLU A 177 -8.28 -1.43 -11.93
CA GLU A 177 -9.03 -2.36 -12.77
C GLU A 177 -9.76 -1.69 -13.95
N GLY A 178 -9.97 -0.38 -13.86
CA GLY A 178 -10.69 0.38 -14.88
C GLY A 178 -9.97 0.50 -16.23
N ASP A 179 -8.68 0.13 -16.33
CA ASP A 179 -7.92 0.21 -17.58
C ASP A 179 -7.29 -1.15 -17.96
N PRO A 180 -7.92 -1.92 -18.86
CA PRO A 180 -7.36 -3.18 -19.36
C PRO A 180 -6.41 -3.01 -20.55
N THR A 181 -6.14 -1.79 -21.04
CA THR A 181 -5.42 -1.56 -22.30
C THR A 181 -4.00 -2.14 -22.30
N TRP A 182 -3.33 -2.17 -21.14
CA TRP A 182 -1.99 -2.72 -20.98
C TRP A 182 -1.90 -4.22 -21.32
N LYS A 183 -2.98 -4.99 -21.09
CA LYS A 183 -3.03 -6.45 -21.33
C LYS A 183 -2.78 -6.84 -22.78
N LYS A 184 -2.88 -5.88 -23.71
CA LYS A 184 -2.60 -6.08 -25.13
C LYS A 184 -1.16 -6.53 -25.39
N ASP A 185 -0.20 -5.85 -24.78
CA ASP A 185 1.24 -6.01 -25.08
C ASP A 185 2.11 -6.23 -23.83
N TYR A 186 1.50 -6.28 -22.64
CA TYR A 186 2.18 -6.45 -21.36
C TYR A 186 1.55 -7.54 -20.50
N SER A 187 2.37 -8.09 -19.62
CA SER A 187 2.04 -9.08 -18.59
C SER A 187 2.57 -8.60 -17.23
N LEU A 188 1.99 -9.11 -16.15
CA LEU A 188 2.42 -8.83 -14.78
C LEU A 188 3.24 -10.01 -14.28
N TRP A 189 4.51 -9.77 -13.93
CA TRP A 189 5.37 -10.78 -13.31
C TRP A 189 5.55 -10.45 -11.83
N PRO A 190 5.41 -11.41 -10.91
CA PRO A 190 5.41 -11.13 -9.49
C PRO A 190 6.76 -10.61 -9.00
N TRP A 191 6.71 -9.59 -8.15
CA TRP A 191 7.85 -8.96 -7.47
C TRP A 191 7.50 -8.71 -5.99
N GLY A 192 7.18 -9.79 -5.28
CA GLY A 192 6.72 -9.73 -3.89
C GLY A 192 5.33 -9.10 -3.78
N SER A 193 5.18 -8.02 -3.00
CA SER A 193 3.91 -7.30 -2.86
C SER A 193 3.60 -6.43 -4.08
N CYS A 194 4.59 -6.25 -4.95
CA CYS A 194 4.45 -5.57 -6.23
C CYS A 194 4.50 -6.58 -7.38
N ASP A 195 4.20 -6.11 -8.58
CA ASP A 195 4.30 -6.85 -9.83
C ASP A 195 5.03 -5.97 -10.85
N LYS A 196 5.94 -6.56 -11.63
CA LYS A 196 6.65 -5.91 -12.73
C LYS A 196 5.78 -5.95 -13.98
N LEU A 197 5.60 -4.80 -14.62
CA LEU A 197 5.00 -4.73 -15.96
C LEU A 197 6.05 -5.06 -17.01
N VAL A 198 5.88 -6.19 -17.69
CA VAL A 198 6.83 -6.71 -18.67
C VAL A 198 6.14 -6.88 -20.01
N SER A 199 6.78 -6.42 -21.10
CA SER A 199 6.22 -6.62 -22.43
C SER A 199 6.08 -8.11 -22.74
N SER A 200 4.96 -8.51 -23.32
CA SER A 200 4.66 -9.90 -23.69
C SER A 200 5.61 -10.48 -24.75
N LYS A 201 6.48 -9.66 -25.34
CA LYS A 201 7.55 -10.09 -26.27
C LYS A 201 8.81 -10.58 -25.56
N VAL A 202 8.96 -10.27 -24.28
CA VAL A 202 10.14 -10.67 -23.50
C VAL A 202 10.00 -12.15 -23.12
N PRO A 203 10.99 -13.01 -23.44
CA PRO A 203 10.95 -14.40 -23.02
C PRO A 203 11.04 -14.50 -21.50
N PHE A 204 10.25 -15.40 -20.92
CA PHE A 204 10.25 -15.66 -19.49
C PHE A 204 11.22 -16.80 -19.16
N ASP A 205 12.17 -16.55 -18.26
CA ASP A 205 13.07 -17.56 -17.69
C ASP A 205 12.63 -17.85 -16.24
N PRO A 206 12.05 -19.05 -15.98
CA PRO A 206 11.52 -19.39 -14.68
C PRO A 206 12.58 -19.42 -13.58
N GLU A 207 13.72 -20.07 -13.81
CA GLU A 207 14.76 -20.24 -12.79
C GLU A 207 15.37 -18.91 -12.38
N MET A 208 15.70 -18.08 -13.38
CA MET A 208 16.24 -16.75 -13.13
C MET A 208 15.23 -15.86 -12.39
N TRP A 209 13.94 -15.98 -12.70
CA TRP A 209 12.90 -15.23 -11.99
C TRP A 209 12.71 -15.70 -10.54
N VAL A 210 12.78 -17.01 -10.30
CA VAL A 210 12.73 -17.57 -8.94
C VAL A 210 13.90 -17.06 -8.10
N GLU A 211 15.12 -17.13 -8.63
CA GLU A 211 16.32 -16.66 -7.93
C GLU A 211 16.19 -15.19 -7.49
N ARG A 212 15.62 -14.34 -8.37
CA ARG A 212 15.40 -12.92 -8.07
C ARG A 212 14.31 -12.68 -7.04
N THR A 213 13.29 -13.53 -6.97
CA THR A 213 12.06 -13.23 -6.21
C THR A 213 11.94 -13.95 -4.87
N GLN A 214 12.63 -15.09 -4.69
CA GLN A 214 12.46 -15.95 -3.50
C GLN A 214 12.79 -15.25 -2.17
N ASN A 215 13.74 -14.31 -2.18
CA ASN A 215 14.21 -13.62 -0.97
C ASN A 215 14.16 -12.09 -1.11
N LEU A 216 13.11 -11.55 -1.73
CA LEU A 216 12.99 -10.10 -1.96
C LEU A 216 12.93 -9.27 -0.68
N TYR A 217 12.30 -9.81 0.37
CA TYR A 217 11.98 -9.06 1.57
C TYR A 217 12.55 -9.72 2.82
N ASN A 218 13.14 -8.90 3.69
CA ASN A 218 13.48 -9.29 5.05
C ASN A 218 12.30 -8.96 5.98
N TRP A 219 11.25 -9.75 5.88
CA TRP A 219 10.02 -9.60 6.68
C TRP A 219 9.95 -10.63 7.81
N THR A 220 9.92 -10.15 9.05
CA THR A 220 10.01 -11.00 10.26
C THR A 220 8.73 -10.99 11.10
N GLU A 221 7.69 -10.27 10.69
CA GLU A 221 6.45 -10.21 11.47
C GLU A 221 5.65 -11.51 11.35
N GLU A 222 5.25 -12.06 12.49
CA GLU A 222 4.48 -13.30 12.56
C GLU A 222 3.07 -13.13 11.99
N TYR A 223 2.57 -14.19 11.34
CA TYR A 223 1.22 -14.21 10.81
C TYR A 223 0.17 -14.22 11.94
N GLY A 224 -0.90 -13.42 11.79
CA GLY A 224 -2.01 -13.36 12.76
C GLY A 224 -1.72 -12.59 14.06
N ARG A 225 -0.58 -11.89 14.15
CA ARG A 225 -0.19 -11.12 15.34
C ARG A 225 -1.03 -9.87 15.58
N PHE A 226 -1.52 -9.22 14.52
CA PHE A 226 -2.08 -7.87 14.59
C PHE A 226 -3.61 -7.86 14.63
N ASP A 227 -4.18 -6.81 15.21
CA ASP A 227 -5.63 -6.62 15.30
C ASP A 227 -6.27 -6.46 13.91
N SER A 228 -7.49 -6.99 13.76
CA SER A 228 -8.22 -7.02 12.49
C SER A 228 -8.52 -5.64 11.89
N SER A 229 -8.58 -4.60 12.71
CA SER A 229 -8.86 -3.23 12.29
C SER A 229 -7.60 -2.43 11.93
N SER A 230 -6.42 -2.95 12.22
CA SER A 230 -5.13 -2.25 12.18
C SER A 230 -4.52 -2.14 10.77
N TRP A 231 -3.63 -1.16 10.55
CA TRP A 231 -2.86 -1.06 9.29
C TRP A 231 -1.68 -2.05 9.27
N GLU A 232 -1.19 -2.41 10.45
CA GLU A 232 -0.15 -3.40 10.68
C GLU A 232 -0.59 -4.75 10.15
N LEU A 233 -1.85 -5.14 10.38
CA LEU A 233 -2.40 -6.35 9.79
C LEU A 233 -2.41 -6.27 8.27
N VAL A 234 -2.88 -5.16 7.68
CA VAL A 234 -2.95 -5.02 6.22
C VAL A 234 -1.55 -5.12 5.61
N ALA A 235 -0.56 -4.43 6.18
CA ALA A 235 0.83 -4.52 5.74
C ALA A 235 1.38 -5.94 5.90
N ASN A 236 1.11 -6.59 7.03
CA ASN A 236 1.56 -7.96 7.28
C ASN A 236 0.93 -8.94 6.29
N GLU A 237 -0.37 -8.85 6.04
CA GLU A 237 -1.06 -9.67 5.04
C GLU A 237 -0.43 -9.52 3.66
N GLU A 238 -0.19 -8.28 3.19
CA GLU A 238 0.45 -8.04 1.89
C GLU A 238 1.86 -8.66 1.79
N MET A 239 2.64 -8.61 2.88
CA MET A 239 3.98 -9.21 2.93
C MET A 239 3.94 -10.73 3.03
N TRP A 240 2.92 -11.31 3.67
CA TRP A 240 2.72 -12.75 3.69
C TRP A 240 2.24 -13.23 2.31
N GLN A 241 1.21 -12.63 1.72
CA GLN A 241 0.74 -12.99 0.38
C GLN A 241 1.84 -12.89 -0.69
N ALA A 242 2.73 -11.90 -0.57
CA ALA A 242 3.90 -11.73 -1.44
C ALA A 242 4.79 -12.99 -1.56
N ARG A 243 4.93 -13.77 -0.48
CA ARG A 243 5.77 -14.98 -0.47
C ARG A 243 5.30 -16.02 -1.49
N MET A 244 3.99 -16.14 -1.69
CA MET A 244 3.41 -17.18 -2.54
C MET A 244 3.20 -16.76 -4.00
N LYS A 245 3.31 -15.46 -4.32
CA LYS A 245 2.99 -14.95 -5.66
C LYS A 245 3.79 -15.61 -6.78
N THR A 246 5.10 -15.79 -6.61
CA THR A 246 5.93 -16.45 -7.64
C THR A 246 5.52 -17.90 -7.86
N ALA A 247 5.24 -18.66 -6.80
CA ALA A 247 4.81 -20.05 -6.93
C ALA A 247 3.47 -20.15 -7.69
N PHE A 248 2.49 -19.31 -7.34
CA PHE A 248 1.19 -19.26 -8.03
C PHE A 248 1.32 -18.82 -9.48
N PHE A 249 2.15 -17.81 -9.77
CA PHE A 249 2.39 -17.35 -11.13
C PHE A 249 2.99 -18.45 -12.02
N LEU A 250 3.99 -19.18 -11.53
CA LEU A 250 4.59 -20.29 -12.28
C LEU A 250 3.61 -21.43 -12.52
N PHE A 251 2.73 -21.70 -11.54
CA PHE A 251 1.66 -22.68 -11.68
C PHE A 251 0.65 -22.26 -12.76
N ASP A 252 0.15 -21.02 -12.70
CA ASP A 252 -0.79 -20.48 -13.69
C ASP A 252 -0.19 -20.46 -15.10
N LEU A 253 1.11 -20.14 -15.21
CA LEU A 253 1.84 -20.21 -16.48
C LEU A 253 1.91 -21.65 -17.01
N ALA A 254 2.07 -22.66 -16.15
CA ALA A 254 2.06 -24.07 -16.55
C ALA A 254 0.68 -24.54 -17.07
N GLU A 255 -0.39 -24.08 -16.41
CA GLU A 255 -1.77 -24.38 -16.80
C GLU A 255 -2.13 -23.74 -18.15
N THR A 256 -1.85 -22.46 -18.31
CA THR A 256 -2.29 -21.65 -19.47
C THR A 256 -1.39 -21.79 -20.69
N SER A 257 -0.11 -22.15 -20.52
CA SER A 257 0.82 -22.28 -21.64
C SER A 257 0.45 -23.44 -22.57
N SER A 258 0.62 -23.24 -23.87
CA SER A 258 0.52 -24.30 -24.90
C SER A 258 1.89 -24.94 -25.20
N THR A 259 2.82 -24.85 -24.26
CA THR A 259 4.22 -25.26 -24.41
C THR A 259 4.40 -26.78 -24.39
N PHE A 260 5.62 -27.23 -24.73
CA PHE A 260 5.98 -28.64 -24.68
C PHE A 260 5.84 -29.20 -23.25
N VAL A 261 5.48 -30.48 -23.15
CA VAL A 261 5.26 -31.17 -21.87
C VAL A 261 6.45 -31.00 -20.90
N GLN A 262 7.68 -30.99 -21.41
CA GLN A 262 8.88 -30.80 -20.58
C GLN A 262 8.94 -29.42 -19.90
N GLU A 263 8.53 -28.35 -20.59
CA GLU A 263 8.51 -27.00 -20.02
C GLU A 263 7.43 -26.87 -18.94
N LYS A 264 6.26 -27.47 -19.16
CA LYS A 264 5.20 -27.55 -18.14
C LYS A 264 5.67 -28.27 -16.88
N VAL A 265 6.30 -29.43 -17.04
CA VAL A 265 6.85 -30.20 -15.91
C VAL A 265 7.87 -29.38 -15.12
N LYS A 266 8.73 -28.62 -15.81
CA LYS A 266 9.68 -27.71 -15.19
C LYS A 266 8.99 -26.64 -14.33
N LEU A 267 7.99 -25.97 -14.91
CA LEU A 267 7.20 -24.92 -14.21
C LEU A 267 6.48 -25.48 -12.97
N TYR A 268 5.79 -26.62 -13.09
CA TYR A 268 5.13 -27.26 -11.95
C TYR A 268 6.14 -27.66 -10.87
N THR A 269 7.30 -28.18 -11.26
CA THR A 269 8.34 -28.59 -10.30
C THR A 269 8.86 -27.39 -9.51
N LEU A 270 9.13 -26.26 -10.18
CA LEU A 270 9.54 -25.02 -9.50
C LEU A 270 8.44 -24.46 -8.59
N ALA A 271 7.20 -24.38 -9.09
CA ALA A 271 6.06 -23.91 -8.31
C ALA A 271 5.87 -24.75 -7.04
N TYR A 272 5.89 -26.08 -7.18
CA TYR A 272 5.76 -27.02 -6.06
C TYR A 272 6.92 -26.90 -5.07
N LYS A 273 8.16 -26.78 -5.56
CA LYS A 273 9.34 -26.62 -4.69
C LYS A 273 9.22 -25.36 -3.82
N LEU A 274 8.88 -24.22 -4.42
CA LEU A 274 8.71 -22.96 -3.69
C LEU A 274 7.57 -23.03 -2.68
N TYR A 275 6.40 -23.54 -3.09
CA TYR A 275 5.26 -23.72 -2.21
C TYR A 275 5.63 -24.61 -1.00
N LYS A 276 6.22 -25.78 -1.27
CA LYS A 276 6.60 -26.75 -0.23
C LYS A 276 7.61 -26.17 0.75
N GLU A 277 8.60 -25.43 0.25
CA GLU A 277 9.56 -24.75 1.10
C GLU A 277 8.86 -23.76 2.04
N ILE A 278 8.06 -22.84 1.50
CA ILE A 278 7.39 -21.79 2.26
C ILE A 278 6.45 -22.36 3.34
N VAL A 279 5.61 -23.34 2.97
CA VAL A 279 4.63 -23.97 3.87
C VAL A 279 5.32 -24.79 4.96
N ASN A 280 6.41 -25.51 4.65
CA ASN A 280 7.14 -26.28 5.65
C ASN A 280 7.91 -25.39 6.63
N THR A 281 8.39 -24.23 6.18
CA THR A 281 9.11 -23.28 7.04
C THR A 281 8.18 -22.58 8.03
N HIS A 282 6.93 -22.28 7.65
CA HIS A 282 6.03 -21.47 8.47
C HIS A 282 4.81 -22.26 8.93
N LYS A 283 4.80 -22.66 10.21
CA LYS A 283 3.69 -23.43 10.80
C LYS A 283 2.36 -22.66 10.77
N ASN A 284 2.39 -21.36 11.06
CA ASN A 284 1.24 -20.46 10.99
C ASN A 284 1.38 -19.59 9.75
N HIS A 285 0.42 -19.65 8.84
CA HIS A 285 0.43 -18.93 7.58
C HIS A 285 -1.00 -18.71 7.06
N PRO A 286 -1.19 -17.82 6.06
CA PRO A 286 -2.51 -17.54 5.51
C PRO A 286 -3.25 -18.78 4.99
N VAL A 287 -4.51 -18.96 5.39
CA VAL A 287 -5.34 -20.11 5.02
C VAL A 287 -5.58 -20.21 3.52
N ASN A 288 -5.58 -19.07 2.81
CA ASN A 288 -5.79 -19.03 1.37
C ASN A 288 -4.63 -19.64 0.56
N TRP A 289 -3.46 -19.88 1.17
CA TRP A 289 -2.35 -20.57 0.51
C TRP A 289 -2.70 -22.01 0.11
N HIS A 290 -3.61 -22.66 0.85
CA HIS A 290 -4.09 -24.00 0.52
C HIS A 290 -5.30 -23.99 -0.42
N LYS A 291 -6.08 -22.90 -0.43
CA LYS A 291 -7.33 -22.83 -1.22
C LYS A 291 -7.10 -22.93 -2.72
N ASN A 292 -5.94 -22.49 -3.20
CA ASN A 292 -5.59 -22.51 -4.63
C ASN A 292 -4.85 -23.78 -5.05
N TYR A 293 -4.51 -24.65 -4.10
CA TYR A 293 -3.71 -25.84 -4.36
C TYR A 293 -4.43 -27.10 -3.86
N ALA A 294 -5.18 -27.73 -4.75
CA ALA A 294 -5.42 -29.17 -4.73
C ALA A 294 -4.11 -29.96 -5.03
N ILE A 295 -2.96 -29.46 -4.57
CA ILE A 295 -1.61 -30.03 -4.78
C ILE A 295 -1.10 -30.71 -3.50
N ALA A 296 -1.80 -30.57 -2.38
CA ALA A 296 -1.57 -31.40 -1.21
C ALA A 296 -2.55 -32.58 -1.21
N CYS A 297 -2.07 -33.69 -1.81
CA CYS A 297 -2.61 -35.06 -1.80
C CYS A 297 -3.76 -35.37 -2.77
#